data_AF-A0A9D0P1K1-F1
#
_entry.id   AF-A0A9D0P1K1-F1
#
_cell.length_a   1.000
_cell.length_b   1.000
_cell.length_c   1.000
_cell.angle_alpha   90.00
_cell.angle_beta   90.00
_cell.angle_gamma   90.00
#
_symmetry.space_group_name_H-M   'P 1'
#
loop_
_entity.id
_entity.type
_entity.pdbx_description
1 polymer ?
#
loop_
_entity_poly.entity_id
_entity_poly.type
_entity_poly.pdbx_seq_one_letter_code
_entity_poly.pdbx_strand_id
1 'polypeptide(L)'
;MGLDYEDRDEQFEELEPTEEGESSNVTAEEFSSLLISPTDWTIETLYRQIGSQINLSPEFQRRNVWTPKAKISFIESLFLGIPIPQILLSASGGSSKSFLVLDGKQRLLTIKEFIDGSFPSGQRFRLKNLRVLSDLEGQTWEEIEKNEDWRFELLNQTQRTAVIRGWEDDRILYEIFHRLNSGSVKLSPMELRMSLYPGDFLKFIIQWTDQVGPLHELISKKSPDPRMNDVELATRFLAFSDPNLIYAGDLKKFLDELCRRYNTAMADNENAVDAVRSRLSNMNDAIAAGINIFPDKKFCRKYVDGEYESRFNRALFDVLVGALANPDVRTWALDNSEEFVDGFEQVSATDAFRRAVETTTKSVASTRTRFVSFYNRVTEMTGIQLNLPAIANEVAN
;
A
#
# COMPACT_ATOMS: atom_id res chain seq x y z
N MET A 1 -26.41 -9.98 -29.55
CA MET A 1 -25.85 -10.63 -28.34
C MET A 1 -25.03 -9.58 -27.62
N GLY A 2 -25.67 -8.83 -26.73
CA GLY A 2 -24.99 -7.87 -25.88
C GLY A 2 -24.31 -8.65 -24.75
N LEU A 3 -23.02 -8.39 -24.54
CA LEU A 3 -22.33 -8.82 -23.34
C LEU A 3 -22.71 -7.82 -22.25
N ASP A 4 -23.61 -8.29 -21.38
CA ASP A 4 -23.94 -7.66 -20.11
C ASP A 4 -22.66 -7.64 -19.27
N TYR A 5 -22.06 -6.46 -19.12
CA TYR A 5 -21.08 -6.21 -18.08
C TYR A 5 -21.87 -5.98 -16.79
N GLU A 6 -22.38 -7.06 -16.21
CA GLU A 6 -22.94 -7.03 -14.86
C GLU A 6 -21.83 -6.59 -13.89
N ASP A 7 -22.08 -5.45 -13.25
CA ASP A 7 -21.42 -4.92 -12.06
C ASP A 7 -21.30 -6.02 -10.96
N ARG A 8 -20.23 -6.82 -11.02
CA ARG A 8 -19.86 -7.80 -9.97
C ARG A 8 -18.69 -7.32 -9.11
N ASP A 9 -18.52 -6.01 -8.96
CA ASP A 9 -17.48 -5.41 -8.11
C ASP A 9 -18.00 -4.97 -6.71
N GLU A 10 -19.24 -5.33 -6.32
CA GLU A 10 -19.81 -4.88 -5.03
C GLU A 10 -19.52 -5.77 -3.81
N GLN A 11 -18.83 -6.90 -3.95
CA GLN A 11 -18.29 -7.63 -2.78
C GLN A 11 -16.83 -7.26 -2.53
N PHE A 12 -16.62 -5.99 -2.18
CA PHE A 12 -15.40 -5.59 -1.49
C PHE A 12 -15.40 -6.29 -0.13
N GLU A 13 -14.65 -7.39 0.02
CA GLU A 13 -14.17 -7.78 1.34
C GLU A 13 -13.42 -6.56 1.90
N GLU A 14 -14.05 -5.88 2.86
CA GLU A 14 -13.36 -4.91 3.72
C GLU A 14 -12.31 -5.70 4.50
N LEU A 15 -11.13 -5.86 3.89
CA LEU A 15 -9.88 -6.05 4.62
C LEU A 15 -9.92 -5.10 5.82
N GLU A 16 -9.37 -5.53 6.97
CA GLU A 16 -9.21 -4.62 8.11
C GLU A 16 -8.78 -3.25 7.58
N PRO A 17 -9.44 -2.14 7.99
CA PRO A 17 -8.86 -0.83 7.72
C PRO A 17 -7.41 -0.99 8.13
N THR A 18 -6.48 -0.64 7.22
CA THR A 18 -5.06 -0.56 7.57
C THR A 18 -5.02 0.07 8.95
N GLU A 19 -4.44 -0.61 9.95
CA GLU A 19 -4.55 -0.27 11.39
C GLU A 19 -4.09 1.17 11.74
N GLU A 20 -3.70 1.91 10.71
CA GLU A 20 -3.37 3.32 10.60
C GLU A 20 -4.54 4.30 10.78
N GLY A 21 -5.71 3.85 11.22
CA GLY A 21 -6.81 4.74 11.62
C GLY A 21 -6.56 5.50 12.95
N GLU A 22 -5.49 5.18 13.67
CA GLU A 22 -5.19 5.79 14.96
C GLU A 22 -4.00 6.74 14.89
N SER A 23 -4.19 7.97 15.40
CA SER A 23 -3.32 9.13 15.21
C SER A 23 -1.84 8.80 15.33
N SER A 24 -1.07 9.28 14.37
CA SER A 24 0.36 9.47 14.62
C SER A 24 0.48 10.38 15.85
N ASN A 25 1.33 10.05 16.82
CA ASN A 25 1.54 10.87 18.01
C ASN A 25 2.25 12.17 17.59
N VAL A 26 1.51 13.10 16.99
CA VAL A 26 1.97 14.41 16.54
C VAL A 26 1.33 15.46 17.44
N THR A 27 2.12 16.46 17.78
CA THR A 27 1.75 17.56 18.67
C THR A 27 1.38 18.80 17.86
N ALA A 28 0.65 19.74 18.47
CA ALA A 28 0.34 21.01 17.82
C ALA A 28 1.60 21.83 17.51
N GLU A 29 2.64 21.72 18.33
CA GLU A 29 3.94 22.39 18.14
C GLU A 29 4.63 21.91 16.86
N GLU A 30 4.62 20.60 16.58
CA GLU A 30 5.15 20.01 15.34
C GLU A 30 4.44 20.52 14.07
N PHE A 31 3.19 21.02 14.17
CA PHE A 31 2.49 21.65 13.06
C PHE A 31 2.78 23.14 12.90
N SER A 32 3.30 23.81 13.94
CA SER A 32 3.50 25.25 13.94
C SER A 32 4.61 25.73 13.00
N SER A 33 5.55 24.84 12.66
CA SER A 33 6.65 25.10 11.73
C SER A 33 6.25 24.95 10.25
N LEU A 34 5.04 24.43 9.98
CA LEU A 34 4.61 24.18 8.61
C LEU A 34 4.30 25.47 7.88
N LEU A 35 4.90 25.61 6.69
CA LEU A 35 4.63 26.68 5.76
C LEU A 35 3.86 26.09 4.57
N ILE A 36 2.64 26.57 4.36
CA ILE A 36 1.80 26.19 3.22
C ILE A 36 1.73 27.39 2.27
N SER A 37 2.32 27.24 1.08
CA SER A 37 2.32 28.27 0.05
C SER A 37 1.40 27.87 -1.11
N PRO A 38 0.34 28.65 -1.42
CA PRO A 38 -0.42 28.47 -2.65
C PRO A 38 0.42 28.95 -3.83
N THR A 39 0.39 28.21 -4.94
CA THR A 39 1.24 28.51 -6.11
C THR A 39 0.52 28.47 -7.46
N ASP A 40 -0.77 28.08 -7.51
CA ASP A 40 -1.64 27.97 -8.70
C ASP A 40 -0.89 27.80 -10.04
N TRP A 41 -0.45 26.57 -10.35
CA TRP A 41 0.31 26.28 -11.56
C TRP A 41 -0.57 26.04 -12.78
N THR A 42 -0.09 26.44 -13.96
CA THR A 42 -0.72 26.08 -15.24
C THR A 42 -0.55 24.59 -15.54
N ILE A 43 -1.43 24.03 -16.37
CA ILE A 43 -1.29 22.64 -16.87
C ILE A 43 0.05 22.44 -17.57
N GLU A 44 0.52 23.42 -18.36
CA GLU A 44 1.84 23.35 -18.96
C GLU A 44 2.96 23.26 -17.91
N THR A 45 2.88 24.07 -16.86
CA THR A 45 3.87 24.05 -15.77
C THR A 45 3.84 22.70 -15.07
N LEU A 46 2.65 22.20 -14.71
CA LEU A 46 2.49 20.89 -14.07
C LEU A 46 3.09 19.78 -14.93
N TYR A 47 2.76 19.75 -16.22
CA TYR A 47 3.29 18.76 -17.16
C TYR A 47 4.83 18.80 -17.23
N ARG A 48 5.44 20.00 -17.31
CA ARG A 48 6.91 20.15 -17.30
C ARG A 48 7.55 19.74 -15.96
N GLN A 49 6.85 19.94 -14.85
CA GLN A 49 7.35 19.54 -13.53
C GLN A 49 7.31 18.01 -13.35
N ILE A 50 6.38 17.31 -14.00
CA ILE A 50 6.31 15.84 -13.95
C ILE A 50 7.53 15.23 -14.64
N GLY A 51 8.24 14.36 -13.92
CA GLY A 51 9.48 13.73 -14.38
C GLY A 51 10.73 14.59 -14.21
N SER A 52 10.59 15.88 -13.86
CA SER A 52 11.72 16.75 -13.52
C SER A 52 11.84 16.97 -12.02
N GLN A 53 10.82 17.56 -11.39
CA GLN A 53 10.77 17.79 -9.95
C GLN A 53 9.68 16.97 -9.26
N ILE A 54 8.55 16.73 -9.93
CA ILE A 54 7.51 15.83 -9.45
C ILE A 54 7.84 14.43 -9.94
N ASN A 55 8.18 13.53 -9.02
CA ASN A 55 8.31 12.12 -9.34
C ASN A 55 6.96 11.40 -9.13
N LEU A 56 6.33 10.97 -10.23
CA LEU A 56 5.12 10.14 -10.20
C LEU A 56 5.42 8.63 -10.15
N SER A 57 6.70 8.24 -10.11
CA SER A 57 7.25 6.87 -10.05
C SER A 57 6.55 5.84 -10.95
N PRO A 58 7.12 5.51 -12.12
CA PRO A 58 6.51 4.65 -13.14
C PRO A 58 6.09 3.26 -12.66
N GLU A 59 6.87 2.63 -11.78
CA GLU A 59 6.56 1.28 -11.27
C GLU A 59 5.24 1.25 -10.49
N PHE A 60 4.75 2.42 -10.03
CA PHE A 60 3.58 2.55 -9.15
C PHE A 60 2.31 2.96 -9.92
N GLN A 61 2.43 3.15 -11.24
CA GLN A 61 1.34 3.56 -12.13
C GLN A 61 0.45 2.40 -12.59
N ARG A 62 0.91 1.15 -12.41
CA ARG A 62 0.15 -0.07 -12.78
C ARG A 62 -1.11 -0.29 -11.93
N ARG A 63 -1.18 0.33 -10.76
CA ARG A 63 -2.25 0.17 -9.76
C ARG A 63 -3.26 1.33 -9.79
N ASN A 64 -3.37 2.00 -10.93
CA ASN A 64 -4.24 3.16 -11.11
C ASN A 64 -5.69 2.89 -10.71
N VAL A 65 -6.21 3.75 -9.85
CA VAL A 65 -7.58 3.64 -9.32
C VAL A 65 -8.60 4.42 -10.16
N TRP A 66 -8.18 5.36 -11.00
CA TRP A 66 -9.10 6.07 -11.91
C TRP A 66 -9.38 5.27 -13.18
N THR A 67 -10.66 5.01 -13.42
CA THR A 67 -11.14 4.44 -14.69
C THR A 67 -10.92 5.41 -15.86
N PRO A 68 -10.85 4.94 -17.11
CA PRO A 68 -10.76 5.82 -18.28
C PRO A 68 -11.85 6.89 -18.31
N LYS A 69 -13.06 6.57 -17.86
CA LYS A 69 -14.19 7.51 -17.75
C LYS A 69 -13.89 8.66 -16.77
N ALA A 70 -13.33 8.36 -15.60
CA ALA A 70 -12.95 9.37 -14.62
C ALA A 70 -11.84 10.29 -15.17
N LYS A 71 -10.86 9.71 -15.86
CA LYS A 71 -9.77 10.45 -16.51
C LYS A 71 -10.29 11.41 -17.58
N ILE A 72 -11.17 10.93 -18.46
CA ILE A 72 -11.78 11.77 -19.51
C ILE A 72 -12.62 12.90 -18.91
N SER A 73 -13.46 12.60 -17.92
CA SER A 73 -14.28 13.62 -17.24
C SER A 73 -13.42 14.70 -16.56
N PHE A 74 -12.26 14.32 -16.03
CA PHE A 74 -11.30 15.27 -15.47
C PHE A 74 -10.69 16.17 -16.56
N ILE A 75 -10.28 15.61 -17.71
CA ILE A 75 -9.77 16.41 -18.83
C ILE A 75 -10.86 17.37 -19.35
N GLU A 76 -12.10 16.92 -19.49
CA GLU A 76 -13.23 17.80 -19.86
C GLU A 76 -13.40 18.96 -18.87
N SER A 77 -13.24 18.68 -17.56
CA SER A 77 -13.32 19.72 -16.52
C SER A 77 -12.21 20.76 -16.64
N LEU A 78 -11.01 20.37 -17.09
CA LEU A 78 -9.90 21.30 -17.34
C LEU A 78 -10.22 22.25 -18.49
N PHE A 79 -10.72 21.74 -19.62
CA PHE A 79 -11.14 22.59 -20.74
C PHE A 79 -12.29 23.52 -20.34
N LEU A 80 -13.24 23.06 -19.52
CA LEU A 80 -14.36 23.88 -19.06
C LEU A 80 -13.98 24.91 -17.97
N GLY A 81 -12.74 24.90 -17.48
CA GLY A 81 -12.32 25.76 -16.36
C GLY A 81 -13.08 25.50 -15.06
N ILE A 82 -13.62 24.29 -14.88
CA ILE A 82 -14.41 23.94 -13.69
C ILE A 82 -13.48 23.85 -12.46
N PRO A 83 -13.85 24.42 -11.31
CA PRO A 83 -13.10 24.26 -10.08
C PRO A 83 -12.98 22.77 -9.70
N ILE A 84 -11.74 22.30 -9.67
CA ILE A 84 -11.36 20.93 -9.30
C ILE A 84 -10.51 20.94 -8.03
N PRO A 85 -10.47 19.86 -7.25
CA PRO A 85 -9.74 19.88 -5.99
C PRO A 85 -8.23 20.08 -6.22
N GLN A 86 -7.58 20.74 -5.26
CA GLN A 86 -6.19 21.17 -5.38
C GLN A 86 -5.19 20.01 -5.44
N ILE A 87 -4.03 20.25 -6.02
CA ILE A 87 -2.87 19.35 -5.89
C ILE A 87 -2.06 19.79 -4.68
N LEU A 88 -1.80 18.87 -3.76
CA LEU A 88 -0.98 19.15 -2.59
C LEU A 88 0.37 18.49 -2.75
N LEU A 89 1.42 19.30 -2.64
CA LEU A 89 2.80 18.87 -2.72
C LEU A 89 3.50 19.12 -1.39
N SER A 90 4.54 18.36 -1.09
CA SER A 90 5.53 18.73 -0.09
C SER A 90 6.91 18.84 -0.75
N ALA A 91 7.73 19.77 -0.29
CA ALA A 91 9.11 19.89 -0.74
C ALA A 91 10.07 20.05 0.44
N SER A 92 11.00 19.10 0.59
CA SER A 92 11.94 19.07 1.71
C SER A 92 12.90 20.27 1.63
N GLY A 93 13.44 20.68 2.78
CA GLY A 93 14.33 21.84 2.88
C GLY A 93 15.75 21.64 2.34
N GLY A 94 16.04 20.50 1.70
CA GLY A 94 17.36 20.12 1.20
C GLY A 94 17.54 20.38 -0.31
N SER A 95 18.78 20.28 -0.79
CA SER A 95 19.25 20.57 -2.16
C SER A 95 18.60 19.77 -3.29
N SER A 96 17.71 18.82 -3.01
CA SER A 96 16.86 18.18 -4.03
C SER A 96 15.57 18.99 -4.20
N LYS A 97 15.43 19.65 -5.35
CA LYS A 97 14.27 20.46 -5.74
C LYS A 97 12.98 19.65 -5.98
N SER A 98 12.92 18.40 -5.53
CA SER A 98 11.84 17.46 -5.84
C SER A 98 10.60 17.68 -4.97
N PHE A 99 9.43 17.58 -5.60
CA PHE A 99 8.12 17.61 -4.95
C PHE A 99 7.61 16.20 -4.72
N LEU A 100 7.19 15.93 -3.48
CA LEU A 100 6.38 14.79 -3.12
C LEU A 100 4.90 15.15 -3.28
N VAL A 101 4.13 14.31 -4.00
CA VAL A 101 2.69 14.46 -4.14
C VAL A 101 1.97 13.86 -2.93
N LEU A 102 1.36 14.70 -2.10
CA LEU A 102 0.52 14.28 -0.97
C LEU A 102 -0.94 14.04 -1.39
N ASP A 103 -1.44 14.84 -2.34
CA ASP A 103 -2.76 14.66 -2.97
C ASP A 103 -2.73 15.11 -4.45
N GLY A 104 -3.55 14.47 -5.28
CA GLY A 104 -3.68 14.81 -6.70
C GLY A 104 -2.81 13.97 -7.66
N LYS A 105 -2.25 12.85 -7.21
CA LYS A 105 -1.47 11.92 -8.05
C LYS A 105 -2.22 11.49 -9.31
N GLN A 106 -3.50 11.12 -9.19
CA GLN A 106 -4.33 10.70 -10.32
C GLN A 106 -4.60 11.85 -11.31
N ARG A 107 -4.74 13.10 -10.82
CA ARG A 107 -4.87 14.29 -11.67
C ARG A 107 -3.60 14.55 -12.47
N LEU A 108 -2.45 14.59 -11.80
CA LEU A 108 -1.13 14.75 -12.43
C LEU A 108 -0.87 13.67 -13.49
N LEU A 109 -1.17 12.43 -13.15
CA LEU A 109 -0.99 11.31 -14.07
C LEU A 109 -1.92 11.43 -15.27
N THR A 110 -3.19 11.80 -15.07
CA THR A 110 -4.13 12.00 -16.16
C THR A 110 -3.71 13.14 -17.10
N ILE A 111 -3.20 14.25 -16.57
CA ILE A 111 -2.59 15.34 -17.37
C ILE A 111 -1.46 14.77 -18.24
N LYS A 112 -0.54 14.03 -17.63
CA LYS A 112 0.59 13.42 -18.34
C LYS A 112 0.12 12.45 -19.42
N GLU A 113 -0.73 11.49 -19.08
CA GLU A 113 -1.22 10.46 -20.01
C GLU A 113 -1.97 11.07 -21.21
N PHE A 114 -2.76 12.12 -20.98
CA PHE A 114 -3.48 12.80 -22.05
C PHE A 114 -2.52 13.52 -23.00
N ILE A 115 -1.56 14.29 -22.47
CA ILE A 115 -0.57 15.03 -23.26
C ILE A 115 0.42 14.08 -23.96
N ASP A 116 0.86 13.01 -23.29
CA ASP A 116 1.67 11.93 -23.88
C ASP A 116 0.86 11.10 -24.92
N GLY A 117 -0.47 11.21 -24.92
CA GLY A 117 -1.37 10.63 -25.91
C GLY A 117 -1.74 9.17 -25.69
N SER A 118 -1.43 8.56 -24.54
CA SER A 118 -1.74 7.15 -24.27
C SER A 118 -2.10 6.85 -22.81
N PHE A 119 -3.02 5.91 -22.63
CA PHE A 119 -3.30 5.28 -21.35
C PHE A 119 -2.18 4.29 -20.97
N PRO A 120 -2.07 3.89 -19.69
CA PRO A 120 -1.08 2.89 -19.26
C PRO A 120 -1.21 1.53 -19.96
N SER A 121 -2.39 1.22 -20.51
CA SER A 121 -2.63 0.02 -21.32
C SER A 121 -1.99 0.08 -22.72
N GLY A 122 -1.38 1.19 -23.10
CA GLY A 122 -0.86 1.46 -24.44
C GLY A 122 -1.92 1.91 -25.45
N GLN A 123 -3.20 1.95 -25.06
CA GLN A 123 -4.26 2.49 -25.91
C GLN A 123 -4.13 4.02 -26.03
N ARG A 124 -4.45 4.56 -27.21
CA ARG A 124 -4.48 6.02 -27.40
C ARG A 124 -5.48 6.69 -26.46
N PHE A 125 -5.07 7.78 -25.82
CA PHE A 125 -5.95 8.59 -24.99
C PHE A 125 -6.83 9.44 -25.90
N ARG A 126 -8.07 8.98 -26.11
CA ARG A 126 -9.08 9.66 -26.90
C ARG A 126 -10.23 10.09 -26.00
N LEU A 127 -10.64 11.34 -26.10
CA LEU A 127 -11.80 11.86 -25.38
C LEU A 127 -13.06 11.17 -25.91
N LYS A 128 -13.86 10.59 -25.03
CA LYS A 128 -15.06 9.82 -25.39
C LYS A 128 -16.17 10.03 -24.36
N ASN A 129 -17.41 10.05 -24.82
CA ASN A 129 -18.60 10.25 -23.99
C ASN A 129 -18.54 11.57 -23.20
N LEU A 130 -18.05 12.63 -23.83
CA LEU A 130 -18.07 13.98 -23.28
C LEU A 130 -19.52 14.44 -23.09
N ARG A 131 -19.76 15.22 -22.03
CA ARG A 131 -21.11 15.68 -21.67
C ARG A 131 -21.43 17.05 -22.24
N VAL A 132 -20.41 17.88 -22.40
CA VAL A 132 -20.53 19.30 -22.73
C VAL A 132 -19.75 19.64 -24.00
N LEU A 133 -18.48 19.21 -24.07
CA LEU A 133 -17.57 19.62 -25.16
C LEU A 133 -17.64 18.69 -26.36
N SER A 134 -18.78 18.67 -27.06
CA SER A 134 -18.97 17.80 -28.24
C SER A 134 -17.93 18.00 -29.34
N ASP A 135 -17.36 19.22 -29.47
CA ASP A 135 -16.35 19.52 -30.48
C ASP A 135 -15.03 18.79 -30.25
N LEU A 136 -14.76 18.41 -28.99
CA LEU A 136 -13.59 17.63 -28.60
C LEU A 136 -13.87 16.12 -28.58
N GLU A 137 -15.12 15.70 -28.85
CA GLU A 137 -15.51 14.28 -28.81
C GLU A 137 -14.70 13.51 -29.84
N GLY A 138 -14.11 12.42 -29.38
CA GLY A 138 -13.26 11.59 -30.21
C GLY A 138 -11.89 12.20 -30.50
N GLN A 139 -11.48 13.35 -29.95
CA GLN A 139 -10.15 13.91 -30.23
C GLN A 139 -9.05 13.36 -29.30
N THR A 140 -7.81 13.33 -29.79
CA THR A 140 -6.58 13.11 -29.00
C THR A 140 -5.84 14.43 -28.76
N TRP A 141 -4.88 14.47 -27.83
CA TRP A 141 -4.03 15.65 -27.64
C TRP A 141 -3.28 16.05 -28.93
N GLU A 142 -2.75 15.10 -29.69
CA GLU A 142 -2.07 15.34 -30.99
C GLU A 142 -2.97 16.04 -32.03
N GLU A 143 -4.28 15.80 -31.96
CA GLU A 143 -5.28 16.45 -32.83
C GLU A 143 -5.62 17.85 -32.28
N ILE A 144 -5.81 17.95 -30.96
CA ILE A 144 -6.17 19.19 -30.26
C ILE A 144 -5.05 20.23 -30.29
N GLU A 145 -3.78 19.81 -30.14
CA GLU A 145 -2.64 20.74 -30.08
C GLU A 145 -2.42 21.52 -31.37
N LYS A 146 -3.01 21.07 -32.49
CA LYS A 146 -2.99 21.74 -33.80
C LYS A 146 -4.00 22.90 -33.88
N ASN A 147 -4.97 22.94 -32.96
CA ASN A 147 -5.89 24.07 -32.80
C ASN A 147 -5.33 25.02 -31.73
N GLU A 148 -4.94 26.23 -32.13
CA GLU A 148 -4.29 27.18 -31.24
C GLU A 148 -5.17 27.59 -30.04
N ASP A 149 -6.48 27.75 -30.25
CA ASP A 149 -7.42 28.16 -29.20
C ASP A 149 -7.52 27.07 -28.12
N TRP A 150 -7.80 25.82 -28.51
CA TRP A 150 -7.92 24.71 -27.56
C TRP A 150 -6.59 24.38 -26.87
N ARG A 151 -5.47 24.47 -27.62
CA ARG A 151 -4.14 24.31 -27.05
C ARG A 151 -3.87 25.38 -26.00
N PHE A 152 -4.17 26.63 -26.31
CA PHE A 152 -3.97 27.76 -25.40
C PHE A 152 -4.83 27.61 -24.14
N GLU A 153 -6.11 27.24 -24.31
CA GLU A 153 -7.07 27.04 -23.23
C GLU A 153 -6.59 25.98 -22.23
N LEU A 154 -6.22 24.78 -22.71
CA LEU A 154 -5.76 23.72 -21.81
C LEU A 154 -4.44 24.08 -21.13
N LEU A 155 -3.42 24.51 -21.90
CA LEU A 155 -2.07 24.68 -21.37
C LEU A 155 -1.98 25.84 -20.36
N ASN A 156 -2.80 26.87 -20.53
CA ASN A 156 -2.87 28.01 -19.60
C ASN A 156 -3.90 27.84 -18.50
N GLN A 157 -4.77 26.82 -18.56
CA GLN A 157 -5.68 26.52 -17.46
C GLN A 157 -4.86 26.34 -16.17
N THR A 158 -5.29 27.01 -15.11
CA THR A 158 -4.65 26.90 -13.81
C THR A 158 -5.30 25.80 -12.99
N GLN A 159 -4.45 25.05 -12.30
CA GLN A 159 -4.84 24.07 -11.30
C GLN A 159 -4.29 24.55 -9.97
N ARG A 160 -5.18 24.67 -8.98
CA ARG A 160 -4.77 25.07 -7.64
C ARG A 160 -3.74 24.09 -7.10
N THR A 161 -2.61 24.61 -6.66
CA THR A 161 -1.51 23.86 -6.07
C THR A 161 -1.11 24.50 -4.75
N ALA A 162 -0.82 23.67 -3.75
CA ALA A 162 -0.25 24.12 -2.49
C ALA A 162 1.03 23.31 -2.19
N VAL A 163 2.07 23.98 -1.73
CA VAL A 163 3.33 23.36 -1.34
C VAL A 163 3.50 23.50 0.17
N ILE A 164 3.59 22.36 0.85
CA ILE A 164 3.96 22.26 2.26
C ILE A 164 5.48 22.23 2.37
N ARG A 165 6.02 22.94 3.37
CA ARG A 165 7.43 23.03 3.75
C ARG A 165 7.56 23.09 5.27
N GLY A 166 8.77 22.85 5.79
CA GLY A 166 9.08 23.06 7.21
C GLY A 166 8.62 21.96 8.15
N TRP A 167 8.32 20.75 7.65
CA TRP A 167 8.13 19.59 8.51
C TRP A 167 9.49 19.00 8.89
N GLU A 168 9.65 18.64 10.15
CA GLU A 168 10.89 18.03 10.67
C GLU A 168 10.82 16.50 10.68
N ASP A 169 9.61 15.95 10.76
CA ASP A 169 9.36 14.52 10.85
C ASP A 169 8.29 14.09 9.83
N ASP A 170 8.56 13.01 9.11
CA ASP A 170 7.65 12.43 8.12
C ASP A 170 6.29 12.06 8.71
N ARG A 171 6.20 11.78 10.03
CA ARG A 171 4.94 11.55 10.75
C ARG A 171 3.91 12.66 10.50
N ILE A 172 4.37 13.90 10.37
CA ILE A 172 3.51 15.05 10.06
C ILE A 172 2.87 14.90 8.67
N LEU A 173 3.63 14.45 7.68
CA LEU A 173 3.12 14.23 6.32
C LEU A 173 2.07 13.12 6.28
N TYR A 174 2.27 12.04 7.05
CA TYR A 174 1.25 10.99 7.18
C TYR A 174 -0.02 11.48 7.88
N GLU A 175 0.09 12.32 8.89
CA GLU A 175 -1.08 12.91 9.56
C GLU A 175 -1.87 13.83 8.62
N ILE A 176 -1.16 14.71 7.88
CA ILE A 176 -1.76 15.57 6.85
C ILE A 176 -2.47 14.71 5.81
N PHE A 177 -1.80 13.67 5.34
CA PHE A 177 -2.33 12.73 4.37
C PHE A 177 -3.58 12.00 4.89
N HIS A 178 -3.58 11.51 6.12
CA HIS A 178 -4.73 10.85 6.74
C HIS A 178 -5.95 11.80 6.80
N ARG A 179 -5.73 13.06 7.18
CA ARG A 179 -6.78 14.09 7.25
C ARG A 179 -7.34 14.48 5.88
N LEU A 180 -6.49 14.56 4.86
CA LEU A 180 -6.93 14.88 3.50
C LEU A 180 -7.75 13.74 2.87
N ASN A 181 -7.35 12.50 3.13
CA ASN A 181 -7.97 11.30 2.56
C ASN A 181 -9.24 10.85 3.30
N SER A 182 -9.79 11.67 4.21
CA SER A 182 -11.01 11.35 4.95
C SER A 182 -12.30 11.40 4.10
N GLY A 183 -12.25 11.90 2.86
CA GLY A 183 -13.44 12.08 2.00
C GLY A 183 -13.30 11.71 0.50
N SER A 184 -12.16 11.18 0.05
CA SER A 184 -11.89 10.85 -1.37
C SER A 184 -11.23 9.47 -1.55
N VAL A 185 -10.89 9.09 -2.78
CA VAL A 185 -10.15 7.84 -3.06
C VAL A 185 -8.81 7.88 -2.34
N LYS A 186 -8.73 7.16 -1.22
CA LYS A 186 -7.57 7.15 -0.32
C LYS A 186 -6.32 6.63 -1.04
N LEU A 187 -5.27 7.43 -1.09
CA LEU A 187 -3.93 6.88 -1.31
C LEU A 187 -3.63 5.90 -0.16
N SER A 188 -2.95 4.80 -0.44
CA SER A 188 -2.56 3.85 0.61
C SER A 188 -1.34 4.37 1.39
N PRO A 189 -1.17 3.96 2.66
CA PRO A 189 0.04 4.23 3.41
C PRO A 189 1.33 3.77 2.72
N MET A 190 1.25 2.65 2.01
CA MET A 190 2.35 2.15 1.19
C MET A 190 2.73 3.15 0.09
N GLU A 191 1.76 3.79 -0.56
CA GLU A 191 2.06 4.81 -1.57
C GLU A 191 2.80 6.03 -0.99
N LEU A 192 2.49 6.41 0.25
CA LEU A 192 3.21 7.48 0.95
C LEU A 192 4.59 7.02 1.42
N ARG A 193 4.73 5.78 1.93
CA ARG A 193 6.03 5.20 2.33
C ARG A 193 7.01 5.14 1.17
N MET A 194 6.55 4.66 0.02
CA MET A 194 7.36 4.57 -1.20
C MET A 194 7.85 5.93 -1.71
N SER A 195 7.02 6.93 -1.48
CA SER A 195 7.29 8.32 -1.80
C SER A 195 8.34 8.95 -0.88
N LEU A 196 8.34 8.60 0.40
CA LEU A 196 9.27 9.10 1.41
C LEU A 196 10.61 8.35 1.41
N TYR A 197 10.58 7.06 1.10
CA TYR A 197 11.75 6.18 1.07
C TYR A 197 11.95 5.56 -0.33
N PRO A 198 12.18 6.38 -1.38
CA PRO A 198 12.40 5.86 -2.72
C PRO A 198 13.67 5.00 -2.77
N GLY A 199 13.57 3.85 -3.41
CA GLY A 199 14.71 2.95 -3.63
C GLY A 199 14.30 1.61 -4.22
N ASP A 200 15.29 0.77 -4.52
CA ASP A 200 15.09 -0.47 -5.28
C ASP A 200 14.39 -1.57 -4.48
N PHE A 201 14.37 -1.48 -3.15
CA PHE A 201 13.69 -2.46 -2.31
C PHE A 201 12.20 -2.54 -2.60
N LEU A 202 11.46 -1.43 -2.43
CA LEU A 202 10.01 -1.43 -2.63
C LEU A 202 9.63 -1.65 -4.09
N LYS A 203 10.46 -1.21 -5.04
CA LYS A 203 10.29 -1.52 -6.46
C LYS A 203 10.36 -3.02 -6.72
N PHE A 204 11.34 -3.70 -6.13
CA PHE A 204 11.47 -5.14 -6.21
C PHE A 204 10.26 -5.85 -5.60
N ILE A 205 9.78 -5.44 -4.42
CA ILE A 205 8.57 -6.03 -3.81
C ILE A 205 7.36 -5.85 -4.72
N ILE A 206 7.18 -4.69 -5.33
CA ILE A 206 6.05 -4.44 -6.24
C ILE A 206 6.12 -5.33 -7.46
N GLN A 207 7.30 -5.41 -8.09
CA GLN A 207 7.52 -6.32 -9.24
C GLN A 207 7.27 -7.78 -8.87
N TRP A 208 7.63 -8.19 -7.65
CA TRP A 208 7.32 -9.51 -7.14
C TRP A 208 5.81 -9.73 -6.99
N THR A 209 5.11 -8.80 -6.35
CA THR A 209 3.65 -8.87 -6.14
C THR A 209 2.83 -8.60 -7.42
N ASP A 210 3.43 -8.11 -8.50
CA ASP A 210 2.76 -8.05 -9.80
C ASP A 210 2.46 -9.47 -10.36
N GLN A 211 3.14 -10.51 -9.85
CA GLN A 211 2.85 -11.90 -10.16
C GLN A 211 1.76 -12.43 -9.23
N VAL A 212 0.60 -12.76 -9.78
CA VAL A 212 -0.52 -13.35 -9.03
C VAL A 212 -0.12 -14.73 -8.50
N GLY A 213 -0.41 -15.00 -7.22
CA GLY A 213 0.02 -16.21 -6.53
C GLY A 213 -0.64 -16.38 -5.15
N PRO A 214 -0.09 -17.23 -4.25
CA PRO A 214 -0.71 -17.57 -2.97
C PRO A 214 -1.10 -16.36 -2.11
N LEU A 215 -0.26 -15.34 -2.07
CA LEU A 215 -0.56 -14.09 -1.35
C LEU A 215 -1.86 -13.43 -1.82
N HIS A 216 -2.14 -13.43 -3.13
CA HIS A 216 -3.35 -12.83 -3.68
C HIS A 216 -4.58 -13.67 -3.37
N GLU A 217 -4.44 -14.99 -3.43
CA GLU A 217 -5.51 -15.90 -3.05
C GLU A 217 -5.92 -15.73 -1.57
N LEU A 218 -4.94 -15.54 -0.68
CA LEU A 218 -5.19 -15.32 0.74
C LEU A 218 -6.06 -14.09 1.04
N ILE A 219 -5.88 -13.02 0.25
CA ILE A 219 -6.65 -11.77 0.35
C ILE A 219 -7.78 -11.67 -0.68
N SER A 220 -8.18 -12.81 -1.27
CA SER A 220 -9.29 -12.92 -2.21
C SER A 220 -9.17 -12.02 -3.46
N LYS A 221 -7.95 -11.80 -3.96
CA LYS A 221 -7.67 -10.99 -5.16
C LYS A 221 -7.28 -11.87 -6.36
N LYS A 222 -7.77 -11.49 -7.54
CA LYS A 222 -7.42 -12.14 -8.83
C LYS A 222 -6.34 -11.39 -9.62
N SER A 223 -5.92 -10.24 -9.12
CA SER A 223 -4.92 -9.36 -9.71
C SER A 223 -4.16 -8.64 -8.59
N PRO A 224 -2.98 -8.04 -8.87
CA PRO A 224 -2.28 -7.19 -7.91
C PRO A 224 -3.21 -6.16 -7.29
N ASP A 225 -3.13 -5.96 -5.97
CA ASP A 225 -4.07 -5.11 -5.26
C ASP A 225 -3.81 -3.62 -5.58
N PRO A 226 -4.76 -2.88 -6.17
CA PRO A 226 -4.56 -1.46 -6.46
C PRO A 226 -4.22 -0.62 -5.22
N ARG A 227 -4.64 -1.07 -4.02
CA ARG A 227 -4.37 -0.43 -2.73
C ARG A 227 -3.07 -0.89 -2.06
N MET A 228 -2.30 -1.77 -2.70
CA MET A 228 -0.99 -2.22 -2.22
C MET A 228 -1.02 -3.03 -0.90
N ASN A 229 -2.13 -3.69 -0.57
CA ASN A 229 -2.22 -4.56 0.61
C ASN A 229 -1.29 -5.78 0.50
N ASP A 230 -1.16 -6.35 -0.70
CA ASP A 230 -0.17 -7.38 -1.04
C ASP A 230 1.27 -6.92 -0.79
N VAL A 231 1.62 -5.70 -1.21
CA VAL A 231 2.96 -5.12 -0.98
C VAL A 231 3.19 -4.92 0.52
N GLU A 232 2.20 -4.37 1.23
CA GLU A 232 2.25 -4.20 2.69
C GLU A 232 2.50 -5.55 3.39
N LEU A 233 1.69 -6.57 3.10
CA LEU A 233 1.84 -7.91 3.70
C LEU A 233 3.22 -8.52 3.43
N ALA A 234 3.74 -8.39 2.20
CA ALA A 234 5.08 -8.85 1.86
C ALA A 234 6.16 -8.10 2.67
N THR A 235 6.07 -6.77 2.78
CA THR A 235 7.00 -5.98 3.60
C THR A 235 6.89 -6.31 5.08
N ARG A 236 5.69 -6.58 5.57
CA ARG A 236 5.40 -6.93 6.96
C ARG A 236 6.01 -8.27 7.35
N PHE A 237 5.83 -9.27 6.49
CA PHE A 237 6.50 -10.56 6.62
C PHE A 237 8.02 -10.41 6.66
N LEU A 238 8.60 -9.63 5.75
CA LEU A 238 10.05 -9.37 5.71
C LEU A 238 10.53 -8.61 6.96
N ALA A 239 9.73 -7.72 7.52
CA ALA A 239 10.07 -7.00 8.74
C ALA A 239 10.13 -7.94 9.95
N PHE A 240 9.07 -8.72 10.20
CA PHE A 240 9.02 -9.62 11.35
C PHE A 240 9.97 -10.82 11.24
N SER A 241 10.40 -11.19 10.04
CA SER A 241 11.40 -12.25 9.85
C SER A 241 12.86 -11.75 9.81
N ASP A 242 13.12 -10.44 9.92
CA ASP A 242 14.50 -9.92 10.02
C ASP A 242 14.92 -9.83 11.50
N PRO A 243 15.88 -10.66 11.95
CA PRO A 243 16.32 -10.65 13.35
C PRO A 243 17.04 -9.34 13.75
N ASN A 244 17.46 -8.53 12.79
CA ASN A 244 18.15 -7.27 13.03
C ASN A 244 17.20 -6.08 13.13
N LEU A 245 15.90 -6.30 12.97
CA LEU A 245 14.89 -5.26 13.00
C LEU A 245 14.00 -5.43 14.23
N ILE A 246 14.05 -4.46 15.14
CA ILE A 246 13.34 -4.54 16.42
C ILE A 246 11.97 -3.86 16.30
N TYR A 247 10.90 -4.61 16.56
CA TYR A 247 9.55 -4.07 16.68
C TYR A 247 9.35 -3.39 18.05
N ALA A 248 9.04 -2.10 18.05
CA ALA A 248 8.90 -1.29 19.26
C ALA A 248 7.51 -0.64 19.44
N GLY A 249 6.46 -1.24 18.87
CA GLY A 249 5.07 -0.74 19.04
C GLY A 249 4.68 0.35 18.05
N ASP A 250 5.42 0.49 16.96
CA ASP A 250 5.07 1.40 15.86
C ASP A 250 5.33 0.67 14.54
N LEU A 251 4.28 0.07 13.98
CA LEU A 251 4.37 -0.69 12.73
C LEU A 251 4.86 0.17 11.58
N LYS A 252 4.47 1.44 11.54
CA LYS A 252 4.87 2.35 10.50
C LYS A 252 6.38 2.59 10.55
N LYS A 253 6.92 2.98 11.73
CA LYS A 253 8.38 3.14 11.89
C LYS A 253 9.15 1.85 11.61
N PHE A 254 8.58 0.71 12.00
CA PHE A 254 9.17 -0.61 11.74
C PHE A 254 9.31 -0.89 10.24
N LEU A 255 8.26 -0.64 9.45
CA LEU A 255 8.31 -0.80 7.99
C LEU A 255 9.17 0.28 7.31
N ASP A 256 9.19 1.51 7.82
CA ASP A 256 10.03 2.59 7.31
C ASP A 256 11.53 2.25 7.50
N GLU A 257 11.89 1.69 8.65
CA GLU A 257 13.25 1.20 8.94
C GLU A 257 13.65 0.03 8.04
N LEU A 258 12.74 -0.93 7.81
CA LEU A 258 12.97 -2.00 6.84
C LEU A 258 13.33 -1.42 5.46
N CYS A 259 12.55 -0.45 4.99
CA CYS A 259 12.78 0.18 3.69
C CYS A 259 14.14 0.87 3.63
N ARG A 260 14.50 1.65 4.65
CA ARG A 260 15.81 2.33 4.73
C ARG A 260 16.96 1.31 4.70
N ARG A 261 16.89 0.28 5.55
CA ARG A 261 17.91 -0.77 5.65
C ARG A 261 18.10 -1.54 4.34
N TYR A 262 17.01 -1.98 3.72
CA TYR A 262 17.10 -2.79 2.50
C TYR A 262 17.42 -1.96 1.25
N ASN A 263 17.05 -0.67 1.21
CA ASN A 263 17.52 0.23 0.15
C ASN A 263 19.05 0.34 0.19
N THR A 264 19.66 0.52 1.37
CA THR A 264 21.11 0.52 1.50
C THR A 264 21.71 -0.84 1.15
N ALA A 265 21.17 -1.93 1.70
CA ALA A 265 21.71 -3.26 1.45
C ALA A 265 21.65 -3.69 -0.03
N MET A 266 20.59 -3.32 -0.76
CA MET A 266 20.46 -3.62 -2.19
C MET A 266 21.34 -2.74 -3.07
N ALA A 267 21.59 -1.49 -2.67
CA ALA A 267 22.54 -0.63 -3.38
C ALA A 267 23.99 -1.15 -3.26
N ASP A 268 24.33 -1.74 -2.11
CA ASP A 268 25.70 -2.16 -1.80
C ASP A 268 26.00 -3.61 -2.19
N ASN A 269 24.98 -4.47 -2.38
CA ASN A 269 25.16 -5.91 -2.57
C ASN A 269 24.07 -6.51 -3.49
N GLU A 270 24.46 -6.96 -4.69
CA GLU A 270 23.56 -7.62 -5.63
C GLU A 270 22.88 -8.87 -5.05
N ASN A 271 23.56 -9.62 -4.16
CA ASN A 271 22.99 -10.80 -3.51
C ASN A 271 21.87 -10.48 -2.52
N ALA A 272 21.74 -9.21 -2.07
CA ALA A 272 20.66 -8.81 -1.17
C ALA A 272 19.28 -9.02 -1.83
N VAL A 273 19.19 -8.83 -3.15
CA VAL A 273 17.94 -9.08 -3.91
C VAL A 273 17.54 -10.55 -3.85
N ASP A 274 18.48 -11.46 -4.05
CA ASP A 274 18.21 -12.90 -4.00
C ASP A 274 17.86 -13.38 -2.59
N ALA A 275 18.47 -12.80 -1.55
CA ALA A 275 18.09 -13.07 -0.16
C ALA A 275 16.64 -12.66 0.12
N VAL A 276 16.20 -11.49 -0.35
CA VAL A 276 14.80 -11.06 -0.22
C VAL A 276 13.88 -11.95 -1.05
N ARG A 277 14.25 -12.28 -2.29
CA ARG A 277 13.51 -13.19 -3.17
C ARG A 277 13.25 -14.54 -2.52
N SER A 278 14.28 -15.14 -1.92
CA SER A 278 14.19 -16.43 -1.23
C SER A 278 13.19 -16.37 -0.07
N ARG A 279 13.24 -15.29 0.74
CA ARG A 279 12.29 -15.08 1.84
C ARG A 279 10.85 -14.91 1.35
N LEU A 280 10.63 -14.18 0.26
CA LEU A 280 9.30 -14.02 -0.33
C LEU A 280 8.77 -15.32 -0.96
N SER A 281 9.64 -16.14 -1.55
CA SER A 281 9.26 -17.49 -2.00
C SER A 281 8.79 -18.34 -0.83
N ASN A 282 9.57 -18.35 0.26
CA ASN A 282 9.21 -19.08 1.47
C ASN A 282 7.92 -18.58 2.13
N MET A 283 7.62 -17.27 2.03
CA MET A 283 6.32 -16.71 2.42
C MET A 283 5.18 -17.29 1.57
N ASN A 284 5.34 -17.34 0.25
CA ASN A 284 4.33 -17.92 -0.64
C ASN A 284 4.11 -19.41 -0.36
N ASP A 285 5.18 -20.17 -0.09
CA ASP A 285 5.09 -21.59 0.29
C ASP A 285 4.34 -21.77 1.61
N ALA A 286 4.61 -20.91 2.60
CA ALA A 286 3.90 -20.89 3.88
C ALA A 286 2.41 -20.56 3.71
N ILE A 287 2.08 -19.58 2.86
CA ILE A 287 0.69 -19.22 2.56
C ILE A 287 -0.02 -20.35 1.84
N ALA A 288 0.61 -20.96 0.83
CA ALA A 288 0.02 -22.08 0.10
C ALA A 288 -0.25 -23.28 1.03
N ALA A 289 0.68 -23.60 1.93
CA ALA A 289 0.47 -24.63 2.93
C ALA A 289 -0.70 -24.27 3.86
N GLY A 290 -0.74 -23.04 4.38
CA GLY A 290 -1.84 -22.57 5.23
C GLY A 290 -3.21 -22.65 4.56
N ILE A 291 -3.31 -22.28 3.29
CA ILE A 291 -4.56 -22.40 2.51
C ILE A 291 -5.00 -23.86 2.36
N ASN A 292 -4.06 -24.80 2.22
CA ASN A 292 -4.37 -26.23 2.12
C ASN A 292 -4.75 -26.86 3.46
N ILE A 293 -4.13 -26.40 4.55
CA ILE A 293 -4.34 -26.94 5.91
C ILE A 293 -5.69 -26.49 6.47
N PHE A 294 -6.07 -25.22 6.28
CA PHE A 294 -7.29 -24.67 6.87
C PHE A 294 -8.51 -24.94 5.99
N PRO A 295 -9.64 -25.37 6.58
CA PRO A 295 -10.87 -25.62 5.83
C PRO A 295 -11.38 -24.33 5.18
N ASP A 296 -12.10 -24.45 4.06
CA ASP A 296 -12.88 -23.37 3.42
C ASP A 296 -12.16 -22.00 3.32
N LYS A 297 -10.85 -22.02 3.05
CA LYS A 297 -9.99 -20.81 2.97
C LYS A 297 -10.02 -19.94 4.23
N LYS A 298 -10.19 -20.56 5.40
CA LYS A 298 -10.21 -19.89 6.71
C LYS A 298 -8.82 -19.54 7.26
N PHE A 299 -7.76 -19.76 6.49
CA PHE A 299 -6.42 -19.35 6.86
C PHE A 299 -6.35 -17.83 7.15
N CYS A 300 -5.69 -17.46 8.25
CA CYS A 300 -5.63 -16.07 8.74
C CYS A 300 -7.00 -15.41 9.02
N ARG A 301 -8.00 -16.22 9.38
CA ARG A 301 -9.30 -15.77 9.89
C ARG A 301 -9.41 -16.05 11.38
N LYS A 302 -10.04 -15.14 12.12
CA LYS A 302 -10.21 -15.30 13.57
C LYS A 302 -11.20 -16.42 13.85
N TYR A 303 -10.87 -17.26 14.83
CA TYR A 303 -11.74 -18.32 15.32
C TYR A 303 -12.28 -17.95 16.70
N VAL A 304 -13.61 -17.86 16.84
CA VAL A 304 -14.30 -17.49 18.09
C VAL A 304 -15.56 -18.33 18.21
N ASP A 305 -15.80 -18.85 19.41
CA ASP A 305 -17.03 -19.57 19.78
C ASP A 305 -17.43 -20.71 18.82
N GLY A 306 -16.44 -21.40 18.25
CA GLY A 306 -16.65 -22.55 17.35
C GLY A 306 -16.73 -22.20 15.87
N GLU A 307 -16.60 -20.92 15.50
CA GLU A 307 -16.72 -20.47 14.12
C GLU A 307 -15.57 -19.55 13.68
N TYR A 308 -15.24 -19.62 12.40
CA TYR A 308 -14.31 -18.69 11.76
C TYR A 308 -15.02 -17.48 11.18
N GLU A 309 -14.56 -16.30 11.55
CA GLU A 309 -14.98 -15.05 10.91
C GLU A 309 -14.62 -15.04 9.42
N SER A 310 -15.33 -14.21 8.64
CA SER A 310 -15.07 -14.04 7.21
C SER A 310 -13.86 -13.15 6.94
N ARG A 311 -13.54 -12.23 7.85
CA ARG A 311 -12.58 -11.15 7.64
C ARG A 311 -11.13 -11.62 7.78
N PHE A 312 -10.30 -11.29 6.78
CA PHE A 312 -8.84 -11.46 6.89
C PHE A 312 -8.29 -10.60 8.03
N ASN A 313 -7.56 -11.22 8.95
CA ASN A 313 -6.94 -10.54 10.07
C ASN A 313 -5.42 -10.47 9.85
N ARG A 314 -4.87 -9.25 9.85
CA ARG A 314 -3.44 -9.05 9.63
C ARG A 314 -2.65 -9.68 10.78
N ALA A 315 -2.98 -9.44 12.04
CA ALA A 315 -2.26 -10.01 13.18
C ALA A 315 -2.09 -11.54 13.12
N LEU A 316 -3.08 -12.26 12.59
CA LEU A 316 -2.99 -13.70 12.34
C LEU A 316 -2.05 -14.05 11.18
N PHE A 317 -2.01 -13.24 10.12
CA PHE A 317 -1.01 -13.40 9.04
C PHE A 317 0.42 -13.39 9.57
N ASP A 318 0.78 -12.46 10.46
CA ASP A 318 2.13 -12.40 11.05
C ASP A 318 2.54 -13.72 11.67
N VAL A 319 1.63 -14.28 12.44
CA VAL A 319 1.90 -15.38 13.36
C VAL A 319 1.81 -16.71 12.62
N LEU A 320 0.75 -16.93 11.85
CA LEU A 320 0.54 -18.17 11.12
C LEU A 320 1.53 -18.34 9.97
N VAL A 321 1.71 -17.29 9.14
CA VAL A 321 2.68 -17.33 8.03
C VAL A 321 4.11 -17.33 8.59
N GLY A 322 4.37 -16.61 9.68
CA GLY A 322 5.65 -16.64 10.37
C GLY A 322 6.04 -18.03 10.89
N ALA A 323 5.10 -18.78 11.46
CA ALA A 323 5.34 -20.15 11.90
C ALA A 323 5.57 -21.10 10.72
N LEU A 324 4.68 -21.06 9.71
CA LEU A 324 4.78 -21.90 8.50
C LEU A 324 5.92 -21.49 7.56
N ALA A 325 6.58 -20.37 7.81
CA ALA A 325 7.83 -20.01 7.12
C ALA A 325 8.99 -20.93 7.53
N ASN A 326 8.94 -21.58 8.70
CA ASN A 326 9.90 -22.62 9.02
C ASN A 326 9.56 -23.89 8.21
N PRO A 327 10.47 -24.41 7.34
CA PRO A 327 10.18 -25.55 6.48
C PRO A 327 9.84 -26.84 7.23
N ASP A 328 10.43 -27.06 8.41
CA ASP A 328 10.20 -28.26 9.21
C ASP A 328 8.80 -28.21 9.84
N VAL A 329 8.42 -27.05 10.40
CA VAL A 329 7.05 -26.81 10.90
C VAL A 329 6.03 -26.94 9.78
N ARG A 330 6.33 -26.36 8.60
CA ARG A 330 5.44 -26.43 7.43
C ARG A 330 5.22 -27.86 6.97
N THR A 331 6.29 -28.65 6.89
CA THR A 331 6.20 -30.07 6.49
C THR A 331 5.36 -30.85 7.51
N TRP A 332 5.65 -30.68 8.80
CA TRP A 332 4.88 -31.32 9.86
C TRP A 332 3.39 -30.93 9.81
N ALA A 333 3.09 -29.64 9.60
CA ALA A 333 1.72 -29.13 9.57
C ALA A 333 0.92 -29.67 8.37
N LEU A 334 1.56 -29.88 7.22
CA LEU A 334 0.93 -30.53 6.07
C LEU A 334 0.58 -31.99 6.38
N ASP A 335 1.49 -32.72 7.01
CA ASP A 335 1.29 -34.12 7.38
C ASP A 335 0.28 -34.29 8.54
N ASN A 336 0.11 -33.26 9.38
CA ASN A 336 -0.74 -33.27 10.58
C ASN A 336 -1.72 -32.09 10.57
N SER A 337 -2.42 -31.90 9.44
CA SER A 337 -3.27 -30.71 9.20
C SER A 337 -4.35 -30.51 10.27
N GLU A 338 -5.07 -31.57 10.65
CA GLU A 338 -6.10 -31.51 11.70
C GLU A 338 -5.51 -31.06 13.04
N GLU A 339 -4.36 -31.63 13.45
CA GLU A 339 -3.71 -31.28 14.70
C GLU A 339 -3.20 -29.83 14.72
N PHE A 340 -2.68 -29.34 13.59
CA PHE A 340 -2.25 -27.95 13.47
C PHE A 340 -3.42 -26.97 13.59
N VAL A 341 -4.57 -27.28 12.96
CA VAL A 341 -5.79 -26.49 13.04
C VAL A 341 -6.36 -26.51 14.46
N ASP A 342 -6.48 -27.69 15.08
CA ASP A 342 -6.94 -27.83 16.46
C ASP A 342 -6.06 -27.04 17.44
N GLY A 343 -4.74 -27.07 17.23
CA GLY A 343 -3.80 -26.27 18.01
C GLY A 343 -4.03 -24.76 17.88
N PHE A 344 -4.30 -24.29 16.66
CA PHE A 344 -4.67 -22.90 16.43
C PHE A 344 -6.00 -22.52 17.09
N GLU A 345 -7.02 -23.36 16.98
CA GLU A 345 -8.34 -23.13 17.58
C GLU A 345 -8.26 -23.07 19.11
N GLN A 346 -7.48 -23.96 19.72
CA GLN A 346 -7.24 -23.97 21.18
C GLN A 346 -6.56 -22.69 21.67
N VAL A 347 -5.53 -22.21 20.95
CA VAL A 347 -4.88 -20.93 21.29
C VAL A 347 -5.85 -19.76 21.09
N SER A 348 -6.65 -19.81 20.03
CA SER A 348 -7.69 -18.81 19.71
C SER A 348 -8.82 -18.78 20.73
N ALA A 349 -9.04 -19.84 21.51
CA ALA A 349 -10.01 -19.82 22.61
C ALA A 349 -9.53 -19.06 23.85
N THR A 350 -8.23 -18.73 23.95
CA THR A 350 -7.68 -18.03 25.12
C THR A 350 -7.92 -16.52 25.06
N ASP A 351 -8.35 -15.90 26.17
CA ASP A 351 -8.59 -14.45 26.24
C ASP A 351 -7.36 -13.62 25.89
N ALA A 352 -6.17 -14.09 26.30
CA ALA A 352 -4.92 -13.40 26.04
C ALA A 352 -4.60 -13.32 24.54
N PHE A 353 -4.74 -14.43 23.81
CA PHE A 353 -4.50 -14.47 22.38
C PHE A 353 -5.58 -13.72 21.61
N ARG A 354 -6.87 -13.91 21.97
CA ARG A 354 -8.00 -13.18 21.34
C ARG A 354 -7.79 -11.68 21.39
N ARG A 355 -7.53 -11.14 22.59
CA ARG A 355 -7.23 -9.71 22.73
C ARG A 355 -5.98 -9.33 21.93
N ALA A 356 -4.94 -10.15 21.92
CA ALA A 356 -3.70 -9.83 21.22
C ALA A 356 -3.84 -9.74 19.68
N VAL A 357 -4.82 -10.41 19.08
CA VAL A 357 -5.12 -10.35 17.65
C VAL A 357 -6.23 -9.35 17.28
N GLU A 358 -7.01 -8.89 18.27
CA GLU A 358 -8.01 -7.83 18.13
C GLU A 358 -7.48 -6.44 18.46
N THR A 359 -6.43 -6.35 19.29
CA THR A 359 -5.83 -5.08 19.70
C THR A 359 -4.90 -4.54 18.62
N THR A 360 -4.80 -3.22 18.55
CA THR A 360 -3.87 -2.46 17.69
C THR A 360 -2.45 -3.05 17.73
N THR A 361 -1.75 -3.08 16.59
CA THR A 361 -0.34 -3.46 16.55
C THR A 361 0.54 -2.60 17.46
N LYS A 362 0.16 -1.35 17.76
CA LYS A 362 0.94 -0.42 18.60
C LYS A 362 1.35 -0.96 19.98
N SER A 363 0.63 -1.97 20.48
CA SER A 363 1.00 -2.65 21.71
C SER A 363 2.13 -3.66 21.46
N VAL A 364 3.33 -3.35 21.97
CA VAL A 364 4.47 -4.29 22.04
C VAL A 364 4.05 -5.57 22.77
N ALA A 365 3.31 -5.43 23.88
CA ALA A 365 2.82 -6.54 24.66
C ALA A 365 1.89 -7.44 23.84
N SER A 366 0.88 -6.88 23.17
CA SER A 366 -0.07 -7.64 22.34
C SER A 366 0.64 -8.36 21.19
N THR A 367 1.56 -7.66 20.50
CA THR A 367 2.35 -8.25 19.41
C THR A 367 3.21 -9.41 19.94
N ARG A 368 3.87 -9.24 21.09
CA ARG A 368 4.63 -10.33 21.71
C ARG A 368 3.75 -11.50 22.12
N THR A 369 2.61 -11.23 22.78
CA THR A 369 1.67 -12.25 23.24
C THR A 369 1.20 -13.14 22.09
N ARG A 370 0.76 -12.56 20.95
CA ARG A 370 0.28 -13.38 19.82
C ARG A 370 1.37 -14.28 19.24
N PHE A 371 2.61 -13.80 19.09
CA PHE A 371 3.72 -14.64 18.63
C PHE A 371 4.07 -15.74 19.64
N VAL A 372 4.26 -15.38 20.91
CA VAL A 372 4.64 -16.32 21.97
C VAL A 372 3.59 -17.41 22.16
N SER A 373 2.31 -17.04 22.26
CA SER A 373 1.22 -17.98 22.49
C SER A 373 1.14 -19.02 21.37
N PHE A 374 1.18 -18.60 20.11
CA PHE A 374 1.09 -19.55 19.01
C PHE A 374 2.39 -20.33 18.78
N TYR A 375 3.56 -19.69 18.88
CA TYR A 375 4.83 -20.39 18.64
C TYR A 375 5.12 -21.44 19.72
N ASN A 376 4.76 -21.16 20.99
CA ASN A 376 4.83 -22.16 22.05
C ASN A 376 3.92 -23.35 21.74
N ARG A 377 2.69 -23.09 21.28
CA ARG A 377 1.78 -24.17 20.89
C ARG A 377 2.34 -25.00 19.74
N VAL A 378 2.91 -24.37 18.73
CA VAL A 378 3.59 -25.08 17.64
C VAL A 378 4.75 -25.93 18.16
N THR A 379 5.58 -25.41 19.07
CA THR A 379 6.67 -26.17 19.68
C THR A 379 6.15 -27.34 20.53
N GLU A 380 5.03 -27.19 21.24
CA GLU A 380 4.39 -28.29 21.99
C GLU A 380 3.91 -29.43 21.08
N MET A 381 3.30 -29.09 19.93
CA MET A 381 2.78 -30.08 18.97
C MET A 381 3.92 -30.77 18.19
N THR A 382 4.93 -30.00 17.78
CA THR A 382 5.92 -30.46 16.80
C THR A 382 7.27 -30.85 17.42
N GLY A 383 7.59 -30.34 18.62
CA GLY A 383 8.94 -30.35 19.18
C GLY A 383 9.93 -29.38 18.51
N ILE A 384 9.50 -28.61 17.50
CA ILE A 384 10.36 -27.69 16.74
C ILE A 384 10.33 -26.31 17.40
N GLN A 385 11.50 -25.79 17.76
CA GLN A 385 11.63 -24.47 18.36
C GLN A 385 11.62 -23.37 17.30
N LEU A 386 10.68 -22.43 17.41
CA LEU A 386 10.61 -21.25 16.56
C LEU A 386 11.30 -20.05 17.21
N ASN A 387 12.04 -19.29 16.40
CA ASN A 387 12.62 -18.03 16.85
C ASN A 387 11.55 -16.94 16.85
N LEU A 388 11.38 -16.27 17.99
CA LEU A 388 10.52 -15.10 18.07
C LEU A 388 11.12 -13.95 17.24
N PRO A 389 10.29 -13.14 16.58
CA PRO A 389 10.73 -11.87 16.03
C PRO A 389 11.40 -11.00 17.10
N ALA A 390 12.36 -10.17 16.69
CA ALA A 390 12.96 -9.21 17.59
C ALA A 390 11.92 -8.14 17.98
N ILE A 391 11.31 -8.30 19.16
CA ILE A 391 10.29 -7.40 19.71
C ILE A 391 10.87 -6.80 20.98
N ALA A 392 10.82 -5.47 21.11
CA ALA A 392 11.32 -4.76 22.28
C ALA A 392 10.74 -5.37 23.57
N ASN A 393 11.55 -5.44 24.63
CA ASN A 393 11.00 -5.65 25.97
C ASN A 393 10.25 -4.39 26.36
N GLU A 394 9.17 -4.50 27.15
CA GLU A 394 8.54 -3.31 27.72
C GLU A 394 9.62 -2.47 28.40
N VAL A 395 9.77 -1.21 27.94
CA VAL A 395 10.41 -0.22 28.79
C VAL A 395 9.43 -0.05 29.93
N ALA A 396 9.78 -0.53 31.13
CA ALA A 396 9.12 -0.06 32.34
C ALA A 396 9.25 1.48 32.31
N ASN A 397 8.12 2.16 32.15
CA ASN A 397 7.99 3.61 31.99
C ASN A 397 9.02 4.43 32.76
#